data_AF-A0A0G1H220-F1
#
_entry.id   AF-A0A0G1H220-F1
#
_cell.length_a   1.000
_cell.length_b   1.000
_cell.length_c   1.000
_cell.angle_alpha   90.00
_cell.angle_beta   90.00
_cell.angle_gamma   90.00
#
_symmetry.space_group_name_H-M   'P 1'
#
loop_
_entity.id
_entity.type
_entity.pdbx_description
1 polymer ?
#
loop_
_entity_poly.entity_id
_entity_poly.type
_entity_poly.pdbx_seq_one_letter_code
_entity_poly.pdbx_strand_id
1 'polypeptide(L)'
;MIGDGGQNLSALNYLVKKITEKKFPEKFPGFLLDINDYQKKKIDEIKDLARMHAQRVRYFKKEAEMRPMNAYERRIVHASLQEYPDITTESRGEGMERRVVIKPLNLV
;
A
#
# COMPACT_ATOMS: atom_id res chain seq x y z
N MET A 1 9.16 -2.55 -21.47
CA MET A 1 9.35 -3.45 -20.31
C MET A 1 9.20 -2.61 -19.05
N ILE A 2 8.10 -2.78 -18.33
CA ILE A 2 7.79 -2.08 -17.08
C ILE A 2 8.50 -2.88 -15.98
N GLY A 3 9.72 -2.47 -15.66
CA GLY A 3 10.53 -3.09 -14.61
C GLY A 3 9.94 -2.78 -13.24
N ASP A 4 9.61 -3.85 -12.53
CA ASP A 4 9.47 -4.03 -11.08
C ASP A 4 8.95 -2.84 -10.23
N GLY A 5 7.69 -2.94 -9.82
CA GLY A 5 7.23 -2.43 -8.53
C GLY A 5 7.19 -0.91 -8.28
N GLY A 6 7.30 -0.05 -9.30
CA GLY A 6 7.17 1.41 -9.11
C GLY A 6 8.43 2.11 -8.57
N GLN A 7 9.55 1.38 -8.43
CA GLN A 7 10.86 1.96 -8.08
C GLN A 7 11.34 2.95 -9.16
N ASN A 8 11.17 2.60 -10.44
CA ASN A 8 11.54 3.48 -11.56
C ASN A 8 10.69 4.76 -11.61
N LEU A 9 9.40 4.66 -11.26
CA LEU A 9 8.51 5.82 -11.23
C LEU A 9 8.85 6.74 -10.05
N SER A 10 9.25 6.17 -8.92
CA SER A 10 9.69 6.92 -7.74
C SER A 10 11.01 7.65 -7.97
N ALA A 11 11.97 6.99 -8.63
CA ALA A 11 13.23 7.61 -9.04
C ALA A 11 13.01 8.72 -10.08
N LEU A 12 12.15 8.49 -11.07
CA LEU A 12 11.76 9.50 -12.05
C LEU A 12 11.09 10.71 -11.38
N ASN A 13 10.18 10.48 -10.43
CA ASN A 13 9.54 11.55 -9.66
C ASN A 13 10.58 12.38 -8.88
N TYR A 14 11.52 11.72 -8.20
CA TYR A 14 12.58 12.41 -7.46
C TYR A 14 13.46 13.27 -8.38
N LEU A 15 13.84 12.75 -9.54
CA LEU A 15 14.65 13.48 -10.51
C LEU A 15 13.89 14.67 -11.11
N VAL A 16 12.63 14.49 -11.50
CA VAL A 16 11.79 15.57 -12.04
C VAL A 16 11.60 16.68 -11.00
N LYS A 17 11.33 16.31 -9.75
CA LYS A 17 11.23 17.27 -8.64
C LYS A 17 12.53 18.06 -8.46
N LYS A 18 13.68 17.37 -8.37
CA LYS A 18 15.02 17.99 -8.23
C LYS A 18 15.39 18.93 -9.38
N ILE A 19 15.10 18.54 -10.63
CA ILE A 19 15.38 19.38 -11.81
C ILE A 19 14.52 20.64 -11.79
N THR A 20 13.24 20.50 -11.44
CA THR A 20 12.32 21.62 -11.41
C THR A 20 12.68 22.58 -10.27
N GLU A 21 12.99 22.07 -9.06
CA GLU A 21 13.46 22.85 -7.90
C GLU A 21 14.70 23.69 -8.23
N LYS A 22 15.63 23.12 -9.00
CA LYS A 22 16.84 23.81 -9.41
C LYS A 22 16.60 24.89 -10.47
N LYS A 23 15.61 24.72 -11.35
CA LYS A 23 15.34 25.66 -12.46
C LYS A 23 14.43 26.83 -12.08
N PHE A 24 13.58 26.67 -11.07
CA PHE A 24 12.60 27.70 -10.69
C PHE A 24 12.55 27.93 -9.17
N PRO A 25 13.64 28.42 -8.55
CA PRO A 25 13.76 28.52 -7.08
C PRO A 25 12.71 29.41 -6.39
N GLU A 26 12.13 30.39 -7.11
CA GLU A 26 11.18 31.37 -6.55
C GLU A 26 9.70 31.09 -6.89
N LYS A 27 9.40 30.03 -7.66
CA LYS A 27 8.02 29.68 -8.08
C LYS A 27 7.75 28.20 -7.85
N PHE A 28 7.52 27.81 -6.60
CA PHE A 28 7.09 26.45 -6.24
C PHE A 28 5.79 26.40 -5.44
N PRO A 29 4.63 26.77 -6.02
CA PRO A 29 3.39 26.18 -5.58
C PRO A 29 3.28 24.80 -6.25
N GLY A 30 3.62 23.76 -5.48
CA GLY A 30 3.63 22.34 -5.84
C GLY A 30 3.04 21.94 -7.20
N PHE A 31 3.90 21.68 -8.17
CA PHE A 31 3.50 20.91 -9.36
C PHE A 31 3.39 19.44 -8.96
N LEU A 32 2.15 18.98 -8.71
CA LEU A 32 1.85 17.54 -8.71
C LEU A 32 1.96 17.09 -10.16
N LEU A 33 3.08 16.46 -10.51
CA LEU A 33 3.11 15.56 -11.65
C LEU A 33 1.94 14.59 -11.46
N ASP A 34 1.10 14.41 -12.49
CA ASP A 34 -0.15 13.64 -12.45
C ASP A 34 0.12 12.13 -12.23
N ILE A 35 0.58 11.83 -11.01
CA ILE A 35 0.85 10.53 -10.41
C ILE A 35 -0.38 10.09 -9.62
N ASN A 36 -1.37 10.98 -9.43
CA ASN A 36 -2.56 10.73 -8.65
C ASN A 36 -3.30 9.49 -9.14
N ASP A 37 -3.43 9.29 -10.45
CA ASP A 37 -4.10 8.10 -10.99
C ASP A 37 -3.31 6.81 -10.77
N TYR A 38 -1.98 6.83 -10.90
CA TYR A 38 -1.17 5.65 -10.61
C TYR A 38 -1.18 5.30 -9.12
N GLN A 39 -1.00 6.30 -8.25
CA GLN A 39 -1.06 6.09 -6.80
C GLN A 39 -2.45 5.64 -6.37
N LYS A 40 -3.51 6.26 -6.89
CA LYS A 40 -4.89 5.85 -6.63
C LYS A 40 -5.13 4.42 -7.07
N LYS A 41 -4.75 4.06 -8.29
CA LYS A 41 -4.83 2.68 -8.79
C LYS A 41 -4.08 1.72 -7.89
N LYS A 42 -2.88 2.09 -7.42
CA LYS A 42 -2.10 1.24 -6.53
C LYS A 42 -2.78 1.05 -5.17
N ILE A 43 -3.34 2.11 -4.61
CA ILE A 43 -4.11 2.06 -3.36
C ILE A 43 -5.35 1.18 -3.51
N ASP A 44 -6.06 1.31 -4.63
CA ASP A 44 -7.26 0.52 -4.92
C ASP A 44 -6.90 -0.97 -5.08
N GLU A 45 -5.83 -1.29 -5.80
CA GLU A 45 -5.29 -2.67 -5.88
C GLU A 45 -4.98 -3.26 -4.49
N ILE A 46 -4.37 -2.48 -3.59
CA ILE A 46 -4.05 -2.94 -2.22
C ILE A 46 -5.33 -3.19 -1.43
N LYS A 47 -6.32 -2.30 -1.54
CA LYS A 47 -7.63 -2.45 -0.88
C LYS A 47 -8.38 -3.68 -1.39
N ASP A 48 -8.34 -3.93 -2.69
CA ASP A 48 -9.03 -5.07 -3.31
C ASP A 48 -8.39 -6.39 -2.89
N LEU A 49 -7.05 -6.45 -2.86
CA LEU A 49 -6.34 -7.60 -2.30
C LEU A 49 -6.68 -7.81 -0.82
N ALA A 50 -6.67 -6.75 0.00
CA ALA A 50 -7.05 -6.86 1.40
C ALA A 50 -8.46 -7.45 1.58
N ARG A 51 -9.43 -6.96 0.80
CA ARG A 51 -10.82 -7.43 0.81
C ARG A 51 -10.94 -8.90 0.36
N MET A 52 -10.23 -9.29 -0.68
CA MET A 52 -10.16 -10.69 -1.13
C MET A 52 -9.59 -11.61 -0.05
N HIS A 53 -8.50 -11.20 0.62
CA HIS A 53 -7.92 -11.97 1.71
C HIS A 53 -8.88 -12.08 2.90
N ALA A 54 -9.58 -11.00 3.27
CA ALA A 54 -10.60 -11.04 4.32
C ALA A 54 -11.75 -12.02 3.98
N GLN A 55 -12.20 -12.08 2.72
CA GLN A 55 -13.18 -13.08 2.29
C GLN A 55 -12.65 -14.51 2.40
N ARG A 56 -11.39 -14.76 2.03
CA ARG A 56 -10.75 -16.08 2.22
C ARG A 56 -10.69 -16.45 3.70
N VAL A 57 -10.30 -15.52 4.56
CA VAL A 57 -10.27 -15.72 6.01
C VAL A 57 -11.67 -16.05 6.55
N ARG A 58 -12.72 -15.36 6.09
CA ARG A 58 -14.11 -15.65 6.45
C ARG A 58 -14.54 -17.06 6.04
N TYR A 59 -14.17 -17.48 4.83
CA TYR A 59 -14.57 -18.76 4.25
C TYR A 59 -13.82 -19.92 4.90
N PHE A 60 -12.49 -19.84 4.99
CA PHE A 60 -11.64 -20.92 5.50
C PHE A 60 -11.46 -20.91 7.02
N LYS A 61 -11.83 -19.82 7.70
CA LYS A 61 -11.58 -19.60 9.13
C LYS A 61 -10.10 -19.74 9.52
N LYS A 62 -9.20 -19.46 8.58
CA LYS A 62 -7.74 -19.50 8.75
C LYS A 62 -7.14 -18.16 8.43
N GLU A 63 -6.02 -17.83 9.09
CA GLU A 63 -5.28 -16.60 8.80
C GLU A 63 -4.74 -16.59 7.36
N ALA A 64 -4.62 -15.40 6.79
CA ALA A 64 -4.04 -15.20 5.46
C ALA A 64 -2.96 -14.11 5.53
N GLU A 65 -1.80 -14.40 4.97
CA GLU A 65 -0.68 -13.44 4.89
C GLU A 65 -0.71 -12.71 3.54
N MET A 66 -0.53 -11.39 3.57
CA MET A 66 -0.28 -10.61 2.35
C MET A 66 1.22 -10.59 2.03
N ARG A 67 1.57 -10.15 0.81
CA ARG A 67 2.97 -9.92 0.43
C ARG A 67 3.66 -8.92 1.38
N PRO A 68 4.99 -9.01 1.58
CA PRO A 68 5.74 -7.94 2.24
C PRO A 68 5.53 -6.59 1.55
N MET A 69 5.38 -5.54 2.36
CA MET A 69 5.00 -4.22 1.86
C MET A 69 5.43 -3.12 2.82
N ASN A 70 5.57 -1.89 2.31
CA ASN A 70 6.06 -0.77 3.12
C ASN A 70 5.04 -0.34 4.19
N ALA A 71 5.44 0.51 5.14
CA ALA A 71 4.58 0.94 6.23
C ALA A 71 3.30 1.67 5.77
N TYR A 72 3.37 2.41 4.66
CA TYR A 72 2.22 3.12 4.10
C TYR A 72 1.19 2.15 3.51
N GLU A 73 1.66 1.17 2.73
CA GLU A 73 0.81 0.10 2.19
C GLU A 73 0.15 -0.72 3.32
N ARG A 74 0.90 -1.07 4.37
CA ARG A 74 0.34 -1.76 5.55
C ARG A 74 -0.76 -0.95 6.22
N ARG A 75 -0.56 0.36 6.38
CA ARG A 75 -1.58 1.26 6.96
C ARG A 75 -2.86 1.30 6.12
N ILE A 76 -2.75 1.25 4.79
CA ILE A 76 -3.92 1.17 3.90
C ILE A 76 -4.71 -0.12 4.15
N VAL A 77 -4.03 -1.26 4.30
CA VAL A 77 -4.68 -2.54 4.61
C VAL A 77 -5.36 -2.52 5.98
N HIS A 78 -4.66 -2.03 7.01
CA HIS A 78 -5.23 -1.93 8.35
C HIS A 78 -6.49 -1.04 8.34
N ALA A 79 -6.43 0.12 7.70
CA ALA A 79 -7.57 1.04 7.60
C ALA A 79 -8.72 0.47 6.77
N SER A 80 -8.44 -0.24 5.67
CA SER A 80 -9.48 -0.78 4.80
C SER A 80 -10.28 -1.93 5.42
N LEU A 81 -9.68 -2.65 6.38
CA LEU A 81 -10.32 -3.76 7.08
C LEU A 81 -10.81 -3.40 8.49
N GLN A 82 -10.57 -2.17 8.96
CA GLN A 82 -10.96 -1.73 10.30
C GLN A 82 -12.48 -1.75 10.52
N GLU A 83 -13.27 -1.55 9.46
CA GLU A 83 -14.73 -1.55 9.53
C GLU A 83 -15.33 -2.96 9.59
N TYR A 84 -14.51 -4.02 9.51
CA TYR A 84 -14.99 -5.40 9.42
C TYR A 84 -15.00 -6.01 10.84
N PRO A 85 -16.16 -6.16 11.49
CA PRO A 85 -16.24 -6.53 12.91
C PRO A 85 -15.78 -7.97 13.20
N ASP A 86 -15.65 -8.80 12.16
CA ASP A 86 -15.26 -10.20 12.26
C ASP A 86 -13.79 -10.45 11.85
N ILE A 87 -13.05 -9.39 11.51
CA ILE A 87 -11.67 -9.46 11.02
C ILE A 87 -10.76 -8.61 11.91
N THR A 88 -9.57 -9.14 12.18
CA THR A 88 -8.47 -8.38 12.78
C THR A 88 -7.23 -8.48 11.91
N THR A 89 -6.32 -7.51 12.07
CA THR A 89 -5.11 -7.41 11.26
C THR A 89 -3.91 -7.13 12.15
N GLU A 90 -2.79 -7.79 11.88
CA GLU A 90 -1.52 -7.54 12.57
C GLU A 90 -0.37 -7.43 11.56
N SER A 91 0.65 -6.65 11.89
CA SER A 91 1.89 -6.63 11.09
C SER A 91 2.91 -7.62 11.67
N ARG A 92 3.31 -8.63 10.89
CA ARG A 92 4.29 -9.67 11.26
C ARG A 92 5.58 -9.54 10.44
N GLY A 93 6.71 -9.90 11.02
CA GLY A 93 8.04 -9.81 10.39
C GLY A 93 8.75 -8.46 10.60
N GLU A 94 9.93 -8.31 10.03
CA GLU A 94 10.82 -7.15 10.22
C GLU A 94 11.41 -6.65 8.89
N GLY A 95 11.79 -5.38 8.86
CA GLY A 95 12.40 -4.76 7.69
C GLY A 95 11.60 -4.99 6.40
N MET A 96 12.28 -5.53 5.39
CA MET A 96 11.71 -5.82 4.06
C MET A 96 10.71 -6.98 4.04
N GLU A 97 10.76 -7.87 5.04
CA GLU A 97 9.88 -9.04 5.13
C GLU A 97 8.57 -8.75 5.88
N ARG A 98 8.41 -7.52 6.38
CA ARG A 98 7.27 -7.14 7.19
C ARG A 98 6.00 -7.04 6.35
N ARG A 99 4.94 -7.73 6.79
CA ARG A 99 3.68 -7.91 6.06
C ARG A 99 2.47 -7.86 6.99
N VAL A 100 1.27 -7.70 6.41
CA VAL A 100 0.01 -7.78 7.15
C VAL A 100 -0.51 -9.21 7.13
N VAL A 101 -0.87 -9.71 8.30
CA VAL A 101 -1.59 -10.96 8.53
C VAL A 101 -3.02 -10.60 8.88
N ILE A 102 -3.97 -11.20 8.16
CA ILE A 102 -5.41 -10.99 8.34
C ILE A 102 -5.98 -12.24 9.02
N LYS A 103 -6.71 -12.05 10.12
CA LYS A 103 -7.22 -13.12 10.99
C LYS A 103 -8.71 -12.93 11.29
N PRO A 104 -9.45 -14.00 11.60
CA PRO A 104 -10.78 -13.84 12.17
C PRO A 104 -10.67 -13.27 13.60
N LEU A 105 -11.57 -12.36 13.98
CA LEU A 105 -11.57 -11.76 15.33
C LEU A 105 -11.98 -12.77 16.41
N ASN A 106 -12.89 -13.70 16.08
CA ASN A 106 -13.41 -14.70 17.01
C ASN A 106 -13.12 -16.12 16.48
N LEU A 107 -12.01 -16.69 16.93
CA LEU A 107 -11.87 -18.15 17.08
C LEU A 107 -11.81 -18.40 18.58
N VAL A 108 -12.99 -18.58 19.17
CA VAL A 108 -13.14 -19.26 20.47
C VAL A 108 -13.25 -20.75 20.17
#